data_AF-A0A9E1X9G3-F1
#
_entry.id   AF-A0A9E1X9G3-F1
#
_cell.length_a   1.000
_cell.length_b   1.000
_cell.length_c   1.000
_cell.angle_alpha   90.00
_cell.angle_beta   90.00
_cell.angle_gamma   90.00
#
_symmetry.space_group_name_H-M   'P 1'
#
loop_
_entity.id
_entity.type
_entity.pdbx_description
1 polymer ?
#
loop_
_entity_poly.entity_id
_entity_poly.type
_entity_poly.pdbx_seq_one_letter_code
_entity_poly.pdbx_strand_id
1 'polypeptide(L)'
;MPKERKGIPKPKRKLFYQEYNFEITVVVLISLGVFLLIEDLEIKHYLYEFIKVIFFTIGSFIKLLRDGSIFIFDKFEISDLVGISLILFALFLIANRWRERMIERYSVLRNCPDCNGDLQRIKRDFNQKMTGLLYFLTVKNYRCKSCNYKGFKLVRK
;
A
#
# COMPACT_ATOMS: atom_id res chain seq x y z
N MET A 1 -50.60 20.30 23.39
CA MET A 1 -49.18 20.05 23.72
C MET A 1 -48.32 20.40 22.52
N PRO A 2 -47.35 21.32 22.62
CA PRO A 2 -46.46 21.67 21.51
C PRO A 2 -45.45 20.52 21.30
N LYS A 3 -45.33 20.03 20.07
CA LYS A 3 -44.33 19.02 19.69
C LYS A 3 -42.95 19.66 19.65
N GLU A 4 -42.06 19.25 20.55
CA GLU A 4 -40.63 19.56 20.47
C GLU A 4 -40.08 19.06 19.12
N ARG A 5 -39.51 19.97 18.34
CA ARG A 5 -38.84 19.63 17.09
C ARG A 5 -37.48 19.04 17.44
N LYS A 6 -37.26 17.76 17.10
CA LYS A 6 -35.94 17.12 17.22
C LYS A 6 -34.91 17.95 16.44
N GLY A 7 -33.95 18.55 17.15
CA GLY A 7 -32.85 19.28 16.53
C GLY A 7 -32.05 18.37 15.62
N ILE A 8 -31.94 18.74 14.34
CA ILE A 8 -31.13 18.00 13.37
C ILE A 8 -29.67 18.17 13.81
N PRO A 9 -28.95 17.09 14.18
CA PRO A 9 -27.55 17.23 14.57
C PRO A 9 -26.76 17.77 13.37
N LYS A 10 -26.09 18.91 13.55
CA LYS A 10 -25.19 19.46 12.52
C LYS A 10 -24.12 18.42 12.20
N PRO A 11 -23.85 18.13 10.91
CA PRO A 11 -22.78 17.20 10.56
C PRO A 11 -21.46 17.77 11.11
N LYS A 12 -20.78 17.01 11.96
CA LYS A 12 -19.45 17.36 12.45
C LYS A 12 -18.53 17.46 11.23
N ARG A 13 -18.07 18.67 10.89
CA ARG A 13 -17.05 18.86 9.87
C ARG A 13 -15.81 18.08 10.31
N LYS A 14 -15.38 17.12 9.50
CA LYS A 14 -14.11 16.42 9.74
C LYS A 14 -12.99 17.45 9.64
N LEU A 15 -12.04 17.38 10.57
CA LEU A 15 -10.85 18.23 10.53
C LEU A 15 -10.03 17.89 9.28
N PHE A 16 -9.46 18.89 8.60
CA PHE A 16 -8.69 18.72 7.36
C PHE A 16 -7.62 17.61 7.46
N TYR A 17 -6.93 17.53 8.61
CA TYR A 17 -5.95 16.48 8.90
C TYR A 17 -6.51 15.05 8.88
N GLN A 18 -7.78 14.86 9.22
CA GLN A 18 -8.41 13.53 9.19
C GLN A 18 -8.74 13.07 7.77
N GLU A 19 -8.96 14.00 6.84
CA GLU A 19 -9.28 13.70 5.45
C GLU A 19 -8.02 13.41 4.62
N TYR A 20 -6.93 14.15 4.91
CA TYR A 20 -5.66 14.07 4.16
C TYR A 20 -4.53 13.34 4.92
N ASN A 21 -4.82 12.64 6.01
CA ASN A 21 -3.79 11.98 6.84
C ASN A 21 -2.85 11.08 6.02
N PHE A 22 -3.42 10.33 5.08
CA PHE A 22 -2.64 9.44 4.22
C PHE A 22 -1.70 10.23 3.29
N GLU A 23 -2.21 11.25 2.61
CA GLU A 23 -1.43 12.11 1.71
C GLU A 23 -0.27 12.74 2.48
N ILE A 24 -0.54 13.26 3.68
CA ILE A 24 0.48 13.83 4.57
C ILE A 24 1.53 12.76 4.94
N THR A 25 1.10 11.57 5.34
CA THR A 25 2.00 10.47 5.73
C THR A 25 2.92 10.07 4.59
N VAL A 26 2.38 9.92 3.38
CA VAL A 26 3.15 9.56 2.19
C VAL A 26 4.16 10.65 1.83
N VAL A 27 3.75 11.92 1.86
CA VAL A 27 4.63 13.05 1.57
C VAL A 27 5.78 13.08 2.58
N VAL A 28 5.49 12.91 3.88
CA VAL A 28 6.51 12.87 4.94
C VAL A 28 7.48 11.71 4.75
N LEU A 29 6.99 10.51 4.42
CA LEU A 29 7.85 9.34 4.19
C LEU A 29 8.77 9.52 2.98
N ILE A 30 8.25 10.05 1.87
CA ILE A 30 9.05 10.31 0.68
C ILE A 30 10.06 11.41 0.97
N SER A 31 9.66 12.51 1.62
CA SER A 31 10.58 13.59 1.94
C SER A 31 11.70 13.12 2.87
N LEU A 32 11.38 12.33 3.91
CA LEU A 32 12.39 11.76 4.81
C LEU A 32 13.31 10.78 4.09
N GLY A 33 12.74 9.90 3.25
CA GLY A 33 13.54 8.93 2.51
C GLY A 33 14.48 9.57 1.50
N VAL A 34 14.02 10.60 0.78
CA VAL A 34 14.84 11.39 -0.15
C VAL A 34 15.88 12.22 0.61
N PHE A 35 15.50 12.82 1.74
CA PHE A 35 16.41 13.57 2.59
C PHE A 35 17.59 12.72 3.07
N LEU A 36 17.31 11.50 3.56
CA LEU A 36 18.34 10.55 3.99
C LEU A 36 19.29 10.08 2.88
N LEU A 37 18.90 10.21 1.61
CA LEU A 37 19.72 9.88 0.44
C LEU A 37 20.53 11.08 -0.08
N ILE A 38 20.11 12.31 0.24
CA ILE A 38 20.76 13.53 -0.23
C ILE A 38 21.74 14.06 0.80
N GLU A 39 21.41 13.98 2.09
CA GLU A 39 22.33 14.40 3.14
C GLU A 39 23.41 13.34 3.37
N ASP A 40 24.65 13.72 3.06
CA ASP A 40 25.86 13.07 3.60
C ASP A 40 25.91 13.30 5.12
N LEU A 41 25.05 12.61 5.87
CA LEU A 41 24.99 12.75 7.32
C LEU A 41 26.34 12.33 7.92
N GLU A 42 27.14 13.29 8.38
CA GLU A 42 28.38 13.10 9.16
C GLU A 42 28.16 12.34 10.51
N ILE A 43 26.93 11.91 10.81
CA ILE A 43 26.53 11.15 12.01
C ILE A 43 27.00 9.67 11.95
N LYS A 44 28.05 9.38 11.18
CA LYS A 44 28.54 8.03 10.86
C LYS A 44 29.16 7.31 12.05
N HIS A 45 29.77 8.04 12.98
CA HIS A 45 30.51 7.41 14.06
C HIS A 45 29.61 6.89 15.20
N TYR A 46 28.63 7.68 15.65
CA TYR A 46 27.86 7.37 16.86
C TYR A 46 26.73 6.35 16.64
N LEU A 47 26.05 6.39 15.49
CA LEU A 47 25.04 5.38 15.14
C LEU A 47 25.66 4.03 14.85
N TYR A 48 26.82 4.00 14.19
CA TYR A 48 27.55 2.76 13.92
C TYR A 48 28.02 2.10 15.21
N GLU A 49 28.59 2.84 16.16
CA GLU A 49 28.97 2.32 17.49
C GLU A 49 27.77 1.71 18.23
N PHE A 50 26.63 2.40 18.24
CA PHE A 50 25.41 1.93 18.91
C PHE A 50 24.85 0.65 18.26
N ILE A 51 24.83 0.60 16.93
CA ILE A 51 24.43 -0.59 16.16
C ILE A 51 25.44 -1.72 16.39
N LYS A 52 26.75 -1.44 16.42
CA LYS A 52 27.79 -2.44 16.66
C LYS A 52 27.61 -3.11 18.01
N VAL A 53 27.24 -2.37 19.06
CA VAL A 53 26.98 -2.92 20.40
C VAL A 53 25.77 -3.87 20.41
N ILE A 54 24.71 -3.52 19.67
CA ILE A 54 23.51 -4.37 19.50
C ILE A 54 23.80 -5.59 18.62
N PHE A 55 24.63 -5.44 17.58
CA PHE A 55 25.03 -6.55 16.70
C PHE A 55 26.11 -7.45 17.33
N PHE A 56 26.96 -6.94 18.22
CA PHE A 56 27.92 -7.75 18.99
C PHE A 56 27.22 -8.68 19.98
N THR A 57 26.06 -8.28 20.50
CA THR A 57 25.20 -9.18 21.30
C THR A 57 24.59 -10.31 20.47
N ILE A 58 24.57 -10.19 19.14
CA ILE A 58 24.16 -11.21 18.16
C ILE A 58 25.39 -11.95 17.56
N GLY A 59 26.62 -11.54 17.92
CA GLY A 59 27.91 -11.86 17.28
C GLY A 59 28.33 -13.34 17.25
N SER A 60 27.60 -14.25 17.89
CA SER A 60 27.84 -15.69 17.80
C SER A 60 27.36 -16.31 16.48
N PHE A 61 26.44 -15.67 15.74
CA PHE A 61 25.85 -16.22 14.52
C PHE A 61 26.52 -15.76 13.22
N ILE A 62 27.26 -14.65 13.25
CA ILE A 62 27.75 -13.94 12.05
C ILE A 62 29.15 -14.39 11.58
N LYS A 63 29.92 -15.10 12.43
CA LYS A 63 31.26 -15.59 12.05
C LYS A 63 31.28 -16.47 10.80
N LEU A 64 30.16 -17.09 10.42
CA LEU A 64 30.05 -17.95 9.22
C LEU A 64 29.69 -17.20 7.92
N LEU A 65 29.16 -15.98 7.98
CA LEU A 65 28.78 -15.20 6.79
C LEU A 65 29.87 -14.21 6.34
N ARG A 66 30.94 -14.08 7.13
CA ARG A 66 31.95 -13.03 7.04
C ARG A 66 32.95 -13.21 5.89
N ASP A 67 33.17 -14.42 5.39
CA ASP A 67 34.25 -14.63 4.39
C ASP A 67 33.82 -14.38 2.93
N GLY A 68 32.52 -14.19 2.64
CA GLY A 68 32.02 -14.04 1.26
C GLY A 68 31.48 -12.67 0.87
N SER A 69 31.24 -11.75 1.82
CA SER A 69 30.37 -10.58 1.59
C SER A 69 31.06 -9.22 1.73
N ILE A 70 32.29 -9.15 2.25
CA ILE A 70 32.93 -7.90 2.67
C ILE A 70 33.21 -6.91 1.52
N PHE A 71 33.23 -7.34 0.25
CA PHE A 71 33.67 -6.47 -0.85
C PHE A 71 32.58 -5.54 -1.45
N ILE A 72 31.29 -5.74 -1.14
CA ILE A 72 30.19 -4.96 -1.74
C ILE A 72 29.61 -3.90 -0.78
N PHE A 73 29.79 -4.08 0.53
CA PHE A 73 29.17 -3.21 1.55
C PHE A 73 29.96 -1.93 1.89
N ASP A 74 31.18 -1.77 1.39
CA ASP A 74 32.05 -0.64 1.78
C ASP A 74 31.64 0.72 1.17
N LYS A 75 30.62 0.75 0.31
CA LYS A 75 30.13 1.97 -0.35
C LYS A 75 28.66 2.31 -0.08
N PHE A 76 27.89 1.41 0.54
CA PHE A 76 26.49 1.67 0.86
C PHE A 76 26.36 2.03 2.33
N GLU A 77 25.92 3.25 2.59
CA GLU A 77 25.73 3.71 3.95
C GLU A 77 24.42 3.16 4.51
N ILE A 78 24.38 2.94 5.83
CA ILE A 78 23.16 2.47 6.50
C ILE A 78 22.02 3.48 6.28
N SER A 79 22.34 4.78 6.18
CA SER A 79 21.38 5.84 5.85
C SER A 79 20.71 5.61 4.50
N ASP A 80 21.46 5.25 3.47
CA ASP A 80 20.93 5.02 2.12
C ASP A 80 19.94 3.85 2.12
N LEU A 81 20.28 2.78 2.83
CA LEU A 81 19.40 1.63 2.98
C LEU A 81 18.09 2.02 3.67
N VAL A 82 18.17 2.83 4.73
CA VAL A 82 16.99 3.35 5.43
C VAL A 82 16.18 4.27 4.52
N GLY A 83 16.82 5.19 3.79
CA GLY A 83 16.16 6.09 2.83
C GLY A 83 15.39 5.34 1.74
N ILE A 84 16.04 4.35 1.11
CA ILE A 84 15.40 3.47 0.11
C ILE A 84 14.21 2.72 0.73
N SER A 85 14.37 2.19 1.95
CA SER A 85 13.31 1.46 2.63
C SER A 85 12.07 2.33 2.90
N LEU A 86 12.26 3.60 3.29
CA LEU A 86 11.16 4.54 3.51
C LEU A 86 10.43 4.88 2.22
N ILE A 87 11.16 5.08 1.11
CA ILE A 87 10.56 5.34 -0.20
C ILE A 87 9.76 4.12 -0.67
N LEU A 88 10.33 2.92 -0.57
CA LEU A 88 9.64 1.67 -0.93
C LEU A 88 8.37 1.48 -0.08
N PHE A 89 8.44 1.79 1.21
CA PHE A 89 7.28 1.72 2.10
C PHE A 89 6.20 2.73 1.70
N ALA A 90 6.56 3.96 1.34
CA ALA A 90 5.61 4.96 0.86
C ALA A 90 4.92 4.50 -0.45
N LEU A 91 5.69 3.96 -1.40
CA LEU A 91 5.14 3.39 -2.64
C LEU A 91 4.19 2.22 -2.36
N PHE A 92 4.53 1.36 -1.40
CA PHE A 92 3.66 0.28 -0.96
C PHE A 92 2.33 0.80 -0.39
N LEU A 93 2.36 1.84 0.45
CA LEU A 93 1.15 2.48 0.98
C LEU A 93 0.28 3.06 -0.15
N ILE A 94 0.88 3.76 -1.12
CA ILE A 94 0.18 4.29 -2.31
C ILE A 94 -0.49 3.16 -3.08
N ALA A 95 0.23 2.09 -3.36
CA ALA A 95 -0.29 0.93 -4.07
C ALA A 95 -1.45 0.28 -3.31
N ASN A 96 -1.36 0.15 -1.99
CA ASN A 96 -2.43 -0.42 -1.17
C ASN A 96 -3.68 0.48 -1.15
N ARG A 97 -3.52 1.80 -1.05
CA ARG A 97 -4.66 2.72 -1.14
C ARG A 97 -5.31 2.70 -2.52
N TRP A 98 -4.52 2.61 -3.58
CA TRP A 98 -5.07 2.48 -4.92
C TRP A 98 -5.84 1.17 -5.09
N ARG A 99 -5.29 0.07 -4.58
CA ARG A 99 -5.95 -1.24 -4.52
C ARG A 99 -7.32 -1.15 -3.84
N GLU A 100 -7.40 -0.50 -2.68
CA GLU A 100 -8.68 -0.31 -1.96
C GLU A 100 -9.71 0.47 -2.79
N ARG A 101 -9.29 1.60 -3.37
CA ARG A 101 -10.16 2.40 -4.27
C ARG A 101 -10.62 1.64 -5.50
N MET A 102 -9.82 0.71 -6.00
CA MET A 102 -10.20 -0.17 -7.12
C MET A 102 -11.24 -1.19 -6.68
N ILE A 103 -11.05 -1.85 -5.53
CA ILE A 103 -12.03 -2.80 -4.99
C ILE A 103 -13.38 -2.13 -4.80
N GLU A 104 -13.40 -0.96 -4.17
CA GLU A 104 -14.64 -0.23 -3.87
C GLU A 104 -15.44 0.07 -5.14
N ARG A 105 -14.77 0.65 -6.16
CA ARG A 105 -15.38 0.98 -7.45
C ARG A 105 -15.94 -0.21 -8.20
N TYR A 106 -15.29 -1.38 -8.12
CA TYR A 106 -15.69 -2.58 -8.85
C TYR A 106 -16.28 -3.68 -7.94
N SER A 107 -16.80 -3.31 -6.75
CA SER A 107 -17.34 -4.28 -5.79
C SER A 107 -18.80 -4.68 -6.06
N VAL A 108 -19.57 -3.79 -6.68
CA VAL A 108 -21.02 -3.94 -6.87
C VAL A 108 -21.33 -4.31 -8.31
N LEU A 109 -21.67 -5.57 -8.53
CA LEU A 109 -22.21 -6.07 -9.78
C LEU A 109 -23.18 -7.21 -9.43
N ARG A 110 -24.46 -6.85 -9.20
CA ARG A 110 -25.52 -7.81 -8.86
C ARG A 110 -26.30 -8.22 -10.11
N ASN A 111 -26.82 -7.23 -10.84
CA ASN A 111 -27.58 -7.41 -12.07
C ASN A 111 -26.89 -6.69 -13.23
N CYS A 112 -27.27 -7.03 -14.46
CA CYS A 112 -26.79 -6.31 -15.63
C CYS A 112 -27.28 -4.85 -15.60
N PRO A 113 -26.41 -3.84 -15.76
CA PRO A 113 -26.83 -2.44 -15.77
C PRO A 113 -27.70 -2.08 -16.99
N ASP A 114 -27.56 -2.82 -18.10
CA ASP A 114 -28.23 -2.47 -19.37
C ASP A 114 -29.66 -3.02 -19.44
N CYS A 115 -29.88 -4.27 -19.00
CA CYS A 115 -31.18 -4.94 -19.13
C CYS A 115 -31.71 -5.52 -17.81
N ASN A 116 -31.03 -5.27 -16.69
CA ASN A 116 -31.35 -5.81 -15.36
C ASN A 116 -31.44 -7.35 -15.29
N GLY A 117 -30.96 -8.06 -16.32
CA GLY A 117 -30.97 -9.52 -16.38
C GLY A 117 -29.83 -10.18 -15.57
N ASP A 118 -29.91 -11.50 -15.47
CA ASP A 118 -28.97 -12.31 -14.69
C ASP A 118 -27.56 -12.32 -15.29
N LEU A 119 -26.57 -12.24 -14.41
CA LEU A 119 -25.15 -12.32 -14.73
C LEU A 119 -24.63 -13.75 -14.55
N GLN A 120 -23.99 -14.29 -15.58
CA GLN A 120 -23.31 -15.57 -15.54
C GLN A 120 -21.80 -15.38 -15.44
N ARG A 121 -21.15 -16.16 -14.57
CA ARG A 121 -19.70 -16.13 -14.40
C ARG A 121 -19.00 -16.78 -15.60
N ILE A 122 -17.97 -16.11 -16.11
CA ILE A 122 -17.13 -16.59 -17.22
C ILE A 122 -15.67 -16.72 -16.81
N LYS A 123 -14.86 -17.36 -17.65
CA LYS A 123 -13.41 -17.50 -17.45
C LYS A 123 -12.75 -16.12 -17.41
N ARG A 124 -11.70 -16.01 -16.60
CA ARG A 124 -10.85 -14.81 -16.52
C ARG A 124 -9.91 -14.75 -17.71
N ASP A 125 -9.77 -13.57 -18.29
CA ASP A 125 -8.74 -13.28 -19.28
C ASP A 125 -7.35 -13.25 -18.66
N PHE A 126 -6.30 -13.34 -19.50
CA PHE A 126 -4.92 -13.32 -19.04
C PHE A 126 -4.60 -12.05 -18.23
N ASN A 127 -5.02 -10.89 -18.74
CA ASN A 127 -4.84 -9.60 -18.05
C ASN A 127 -5.51 -9.61 -16.67
N GLN A 128 -6.73 -10.13 -16.57
CA GLN A 128 -7.46 -10.22 -15.30
C GLN A 128 -6.79 -11.19 -14.30
N LYS A 129 -6.15 -12.26 -14.78
CA LYS A 129 -5.36 -13.15 -13.94
C LYS A 129 -4.10 -12.46 -13.42
N MET A 130 -3.39 -11.73 -14.28
CA MET A 130 -2.20 -10.96 -13.90
C MET A 130 -2.54 -9.88 -12.89
N THR A 131 -3.62 -9.12 -13.11
CA THR A 131 -4.09 -8.13 -12.12
C THR A 131 -4.42 -8.77 -10.77
N GLY A 132 -5.08 -9.94 -10.78
CA GLY A 132 -5.38 -10.66 -9.55
C GLY A 132 -4.13 -11.15 -8.80
N LEU A 133 -3.09 -11.56 -9.51
CA LEU A 133 -1.82 -11.98 -8.93
C LEU A 133 -1.05 -10.78 -8.34
N LEU A 134 -0.86 -9.73 -9.14
CA LEU A 134 -0.02 -8.57 -8.78
C LEU A 134 -0.59 -7.80 -7.59
N TYR A 135 -1.91 -7.61 -7.53
CA TYR A 135 -2.56 -6.89 -6.45
C TYR A 135 -3.11 -7.80 -5.35
N PHE A 136 -2.84 -9.11 -5.38
CA PHE A 136 -3.40 -10.09 -4.44
C PHE A 136 -4.95 -9.96 -4.34
N LEU A 137 -5.64 -9.86 -5.48
CA LEU A 137 -7.09 -9.69 -5.56
C LEU A 137 -7.76 -10.86 -6.27
N THR A 138 -9.02 -11.10 -5.91
CA THR A 138 -9.87 -12.04 -6.64
C THR A 138 -10.70 -11.29 -7.67
N VAL A 139 -10.33 -11.44 -8.94
CA VAL A 139 -11.12 -10.93 -10.08
C VAL A 139 -12.20 -11.95 -10.45
N LYS A 140 -13.46 -11.53 -10.51
CA LYS A 140 -14.58 -12.33 -10.99
C LYS A 140 -15.11 -11.72 -12.28
N ASN A 141 -15.14 -12.48 -13.37
CA ASN A 141 -15.59 -12.02 -14.68
C ASN A 141 -17.02 -12.50 -14.95
N TYR A 142 -17.88 -11.64 -15.48
CA TYR A 142 -19.30 -11.89 -15.70
C TYR A 142 -19.75 -11.45 -17.09
N ARG A 143 -20.73 -12.17 -17.64
CA ARG A 143 -21.45 -11.84 -18.87
C ARG A 143 -22.96 -11.88 -18.59
N CYS A 144 -23.73 -10.96 -19.15
CA CYS A 144 -25.18 -11.05 -19.08
C CYS A 144 -25.70 -12.20 -19.98
N LYS A 145 -26.78 -12.86 -19.54
CA LYS A 145 -27.47 -13.87 -20.36
C LYS A 145 -28.37 -13.25 -21.43
N SER A 146 -28.98 -12.11 -21.12
CA SER A 146 -30.02 -11.47 -21.97
C SER A 146 -29.46 -10.42 -22.93
N CYS A 147 -28.27 -9.87 -22.67
CA CYS A 147 -27.62 -8.89 -23.54
C CYS A 147 -26.11 -9.18 -23.66
N ASN A 148 -25.39 -8.40 -24.48
CA ASN A 148 -23.96 -8.60 -24.72
C ASN A 148 -23.04 -7.92 -23.69
N TYR A 149 -23.59 -7.47 -22.55
CA TYR A 149 -22.81 -6.83 -21.49
C TYR A 149 -21.74 -7.77 -20.90
N LYS A 150 -20.54 -7.24 -20.72
CA LYS A 150 -19.42 -7.88 -20.00
C LYS A 150 -18.96 -6.96 -18.89
N GLY A 151 -18.80 -7.52 -17.70
CA GLY A 151 -18.34 -6.77 -16.53
C GLY A 151 -17.48 -7.64 -15.63
N PHE A 152 -16.68 -7.01 -14.78
CA PHE A 152 -15.87 -7.71 -13.80
C PHE A 152 -16.09 -7.12 -12.41
N LYS A 153 -15.90 -7.96 -11.40
CA LYS A 153 -15.98 -7.61 -9.99
C LYS A 153 -14.65 -7.90 -9.32
N LEU A 154 -14.14 -6.93 -8.57
CA LEU A 154 -12.96 -7.09 -7.74
C LEU A 154 -13.40 -7.45 -6.32
N VAL A 155 -12.78 -8.47 -5.75
CA VAL A 155 -13.04 -8.92 -4.39
C VAL A 155 -11.72 -9.08 -3.65
N ARG A 156 -11.68 -8.64 -2.40
CA ARG A 156 -10.55 -8.89 -1.50
C ARG A 156 -10.36 -10.40 -1.36
N LYS A 157 -9.10 -10.85 -1.49
CA LYS A 157 -8.75 -12.25 -1.28
C LYS A 157 -8.80 -12.58 0.21
#